data_AF-A0A2T3ZWK9-F1
#
_entry.id   AF-A0A2T3ZWK9-F1
#
_cell.length_a   1.000
_cell.length_b   1.000
_cell.length_c   1.000
_cell.angle_alpha   90.00
_cell.angle_beta   90.00
_cell.angle_gamma   90.00
#
_symmetry.space_group_name_H-M   'P 1'
#
loop_
_entity.id
_entity.type
_entity.pdbx_description
1 polymer ?
#
loop_
_entity_poly.entity_id
_entity_poly.type
_entity_poly.pdbx_seq_one_letter_code
_entity_poly.pdbx_strand_id
1 'polypeptide(L)' 'MLTQVIAIDYGSRERLQEILDGMLGEENFKLVQRISNQWQIKLVRRLTIEEIDEIRIHMRIHYLPTS' A
#
# COMPACT_ATOMS: atom_id res chain seq x y z
N MET A 1 14.28 7.13 -10.62
CA MET A 1 14.79 6.20 -9.61
C MET A 1 13.60 5.70 -8.80
N LEU A 2 13.43 4.39 -8.66
CA LEU A 2 12.35 3.82 -7.84
C LEU A 2 13.02 3.05 -6.72
N THR A 3 12.80 3.50 -5.49
CA THR A 3 13.72 3.23 -4.38
C THR A 3 13.23 2.12 -3.46
N GLN A 4 11.94 1.76 -3.49
CA GLN A 4 11.39 0.71 -2.63
C GLN A 4 10.14 0.06 -3.22
N VAL A 5 9.98 -1.24 -2.99
CA VAL A 5 8.73 -1.97 -3.24
C VAL A 5 8.24 -2.53 -1.91
N ILE A 6 6.97 -2.31 -1.59
CA ILE A 6 6.31 -2.91 -0.44
C ILE A 6 5.16 -3.80 -0.89
N ALA A 7 4.89 -4.84 -0.12
CA ALA A 7 3.76 -5.73 -0.33
C ALA A 7 2.69 -5.46 0.73
N ILE A 8 1.43 -5.27 0.28
CA ILE A 8 0.27 -5.03 1.14
C ILE A 8 -0.83 -6.03 0.79
N ASP A 9 -1.33 -6.77 1.78
CA ASP A 9 -2.54 -7.58 1.66
C ASP A 9 -3.77 -6.67 1.60
N TYR A 10 -4.42 -6.62 0.43
CA TYR A 10 -5.68 -5.89 0.28
C TYR A 10 -6.48 -6.42 -0.91
N GLY A 11 -7.81 -6.53 -0.73
CA GLY A 11 -8.69 -7.10 -1.76
C GLY A 11 -8.90 -6.16 -2.95
N SER A 12 -9.39 -4.95 -2.67
CA SER A 12 -9.87 -4.01 -3.69
C SER A 12 -8.78 -3.04 -4.15
N ARG A 13 -8.42 -3.09 -5.44
CA ARG A 13 -7.40 -2.20 -6.02
C ARG A 13 -7.75 -0.72 -5.89
N GLU A 14 -8.98 -0.35 -6.25
CA GLU A 14 -9.44 1.04 -6.27
C GLU A 14 -9.37 1.64 -4.87
N ARG A 15 -9.96 0.95 -3.89
CA ARG A 15 -9.93 1.39 -2.50
C ARG A 15 -8.52 1.43 -1.90
N LEU A 16 -7.65 0.49 -2.28
CA LEU A 16 -6.24 0.55 -1.91
C LEU A 16 -5.57 1.81 -2.48
N GLN A 17 -5.85 2.13 -3.74
CA GLN A 17 -5.32 3.32 -4.40
C GLN A 17 -5.80 4.60 -3.71
N GLU A 18 -7.10 4.71 -3.39
CA GLU A 18 -7.66 5.87 -2.67
C GLU A 18 -7.03 6.06 -1.29
N ILE A 19 -6.82 4.98 -0.53
CA ILE A 19 -6.18 5.06 0.80
C ILE A 19 -4.72 5.50 0.64
N LEU A 20 -3.98 4.88 -0.28
CA LEU A 20 -2.58 5.23 -0.52
C LEU A 20 -2.43 6.66 -1.04
N ASP A 21 -3.38 7.13 -1.86
CA ASP A 21 -3.45 8.52 -2.30
C ASP A 21 -3.68 9.47 -1.12
N GLY A 22 -4.62 9.16 -0.23
CA GLY A 22 -4.85 9.95 0.97
C GLY A 22 -3.67 9.97 1.96
N MET A 23 -2.88 8.90 2.03
CA MET A 23 -1.74 8.78 2.96
C MET A 23 -0.42 9.31 2.39
N LEU A 24 -0.13 9.00 1.13
CA LEU A 24 1.17 9.24 0.48
C LEU A 24 1.08 10.34 -0.59
N GLY A 25 -0.08 10.55 -1.19
CA GLY A 25 -0.28 11.38 -2.38
C GLY A 25 0.02 10.62 -3.68
N GLU A 26 -0.78 10.87 -4.73
CA GLU A 26 -0.76 10.20 -6.04
C GLU A 26 0.65 10.06 -6.65
N GLU A 27 1.49 11.09 -6.49
CA GLU A 27 2.82 11.14 -7.10
C GLU A 27 3.88 10.32 -6.35
N ASN A 28 3.60 9.85 -5.13
CA ASN A 28 4.58 9.20 -4.26
C ASN A 28 4.56 7.67 -4.33
N PHE A 29 3.58 7.07 -5.01
CA PHE A 29 3.48 5.61 -5.16
C PHE A 29 2.92 5.19 -6.52
N LYS A 30 3.19 3.94 -6.89
CA LYS A 30 2.58 3.27 -8.03
C LYS A 30 2.24 1.83 -7.68
N LEU A 31 0.97 1.47 -7.85
CA LEU A 31 0.53 0.08 -7.82
C LEU A 31 1.09 -0.65 -9.05
N VAL A 32 1.88 -1.69 -8.85
CA VAL A 32 2.56 -2.42 -9.94
C VAL A 32 1.75 -3.62 -10.37
N GLN A 33 1.56 -4.57 -9.46
CA GLN A 33 0.90 -5.84 -9.74
C GLN A 33 0.41 -6.47 -8.45
N ARG A 34 -0.57 -7.37 -8.56
CA ARG A 34 -0.99 -8.23 -7.47
C ARG A 34 -0.29 -9.58 -7.60
N ILE A 35 0.39 -10.01 -6.54
CA ILE A 35 1.00 -11.34 -6.42
C ILE A 35 0.25 -12.06 -5.30
N SER A 36 -0.47 -13.13 -5.65
CA SER A 36 -1.38 -13.82 -4.73
C SER A 36 -2.43 -12.86 -4.15
N ASN A 37 -2.43 -12.60 -2.83
CA ASN A 37 -3.32 -11.65 -2.17
C ASN A 37 -2.67 -10.30 -1.85
N GLN A 38 -1.44 -10.08 -2.31
CA GLN A 38 -0.67 -8.89 -1.99
C GLN A 38 -0.47 -7.99 -3.19
N TRP A 39 -0.75 -6.70 -3.02
CA TRP A 39 -0.40 -5.67 -3.96
C TRP A 39 1.05 -5.23 -3.77
N GLN A 40 1.80 -5.25 -4.87
CA GLN A 40 3.14 -4.70 -4.94
C GLN A 40 3.03 -3.20 -5.24
N ILE A 41 3.46 -2.40 -4.28
CA ILE A 41 3.43 -0.93 -4.37
C ILE A 41 4.86 -0.44 -4.47
N LYS A 42 5.13 0.30 -5.54
CA LYS A 42 6.43 0.88 -5.81
C LYS A 42 6.42 2.33 -5.37
N LEU A 43 7.34 2.68 -4.50
CA LEU A 43 7.40 3.99 -3.89
C LEU A 43 8.44 4.84 -4.62
N VAL A 44 8.11 6.12 -4.79
CA VAL A 44 9.03 7.11 -5.39
C VAL A 44 10.07 7.55 -4.37
N ARG A 45 9.68 7.61 -3.08
CA ARG A 45 10.57 7.84 -1.94
C ARG A 45 10.75 6.60 -1.07
N ARG A 46 11.82 6.57 -0.29
CA ARG A 46 12.02 5.55 0.74
C ARG A 46 11.16 5.88 1.95
N LEU A 47 10.24 5.00 2.30
CA LEU A 47 9.47 5.13 3.54
C LEU A 47 10.26 4.57 4.71
N THR A 48 10.11 5.18 5.88
CA THR A 48 10.64 4.62 7.13
C THR A 48 9.86 3.36 7.53
N ILE A 49 10.42 2.59 8.45
CA ILE A 49 9.74 1.40 8.99
C ILE A 49 8.42 1.82 9.68
N GLU A 50 8.42 2.97 10.34
CA GLU A 50 7.24 3.54 11.02
C GLU A 50 6.13 3.87 10.02
N GLU A 51 6.44 4.56 8.90
CA GLU A 51 5.45 4.85 7.86
C GLU A 51 4.87 3.58 7.23
N ILE A 52 5.70 2.56 7.00
CA ILE A 52 5.24 1.27 6.46
C ILE A 52 4.31 0.57 7.46
N ASP A 53 4.61 0.65 8.75
CA ASP A 53 3.80 0.04 9.80
C ASP A 53 2.46 0.77 9.94
N GLU A 54 2.44 2.10 9.89
CA GLU A 54 1.20 2.89 9.87
C GLU A 54 0.29 2.52 8.69
N ILE A 55 0.85 2.39 7.49
CA ILE A 55 0.09 1.94 6.32
C ILE A 55 -0.47 0.54 6.57
N ARG A 56 0.32 -0.39 7.09
CA ARG A 56 -0.14 -1.77 7.37
C ARG A 56 -1.24 -1.81 8.43
N ILE A 57 -1.12 -1.01 9.49
CA ILE A 57 -2.13 -0.87 10.53
C ILE A 57 -3.42 -0.33 9.93
N HIS A 58 -3.34 0.76 9.15
CA HIS A 58 -4.49 1.36 8.49
C HIS A 58 -5.21 0.36 7.58
N MET A 59 -4.45 -0.40 6.78
CA MET A 59 -5.00 -1.44 5.91
C MET A 59 -5.69 -2.56 6.68
N ARG A 60 -5.16 -2.98 7.84
CA ARG A 60 -5.82 -3.96 8.72
C ARG A 60 -7.11 -3.44 9.32
N ILE A 61 -7.17 -2.16 9.69
CA ILE A 61 -8.40 -1.55 10.25
C ILE A 61 -9.51 -1.50 9.18
N HIS A 62 -9.14 -1.22 7.93
CA HIS A 62 -10.08 -1.12 6.81
C HIS A 62 -10.37 -2.45 6.10
N TYR A 63 -9.66 -3.52 6.45
CA TYR A 63 -9.86 -4.87 5.94
C TYR A 63 -10.22 -5.79 7.11
N LEU A 64 -11.51 -5.84 7.46
CA LEU A 64 -12.03 -6.94 8.26
C LEU A 64 -11.76 -8.22 7.46
N PRO A 65 -10.94 -9.16 7.98
CA PRO A 65 -10.83 -10.46 7.34
C PRO A 65 -12.24 -11.06 7.32
N THR A 66 -12.78 -11.30 6.13
CA THR A 66 -13.93 -12.19 5.99
C THR A 66 -13.48 -13.54 6.54
N SER A 67 -13.91 -13.83 7.77
CA SER A 67 -13.76 -15.15 8.42
C SER A 67 -14.60 -16.20 7.71
#